data_AF-A0A7W2CDX4-F1
#
_entry.id   AF-A0A7W2CDX4-F1
#
_cell.length_a   1.000
_cell.length_b   1.000
_cell.length_c   1.000
_cell.angle_alpha   90.00
_cell.angle_beta   90.00
_cell.angle_gamma   90.00
#
_symmetry.space_group_name_H-M   'P 1'
#
loop_
_entity.id
_entity.type
_entity.pdbx_description
1 polymer ?
#
loop_
_entity_poly.entity_id
_entity_poly.type
_entity_poly.pdbx_seq_one_letter_code
_entity_poly.pdbx_strand_id
1 'polypeptide(L)'
;MDNLRDIFVAAYRLGKGSFVYYSAGLCGLIILLRIGAVVFGVAIGLAAVLMAARLAGPTFFERLPPSAFILLVAYSGLFNDFRLSTLVVTAAIISTPLIAAIDNRGSNSLLLQTARVAKVWLPAGLAASSLTTLAVRDPSSVGLFLVLVYFHDLGLKLCAGGGLQRRLAPLAALCGVLVLLWTSIQISVSPISPQQYWLFACVLGIAIPLGRLATQLLIVRDEQRDLLHASHALAAPLWTAAVVVLAL
;
A
#
# COMPACT_ATOMS: atom_id res chain seq x y z
N MET A 1 -30.00 6.86 -3.29
CA MET A 1 -28.68 7.25 -3.85
C MET A 1 -27.83 7.75 -2.69
N ASP A 2 -27.17 6.83 -1.98
CA ASP A 2 -26.07 7.23 -1.10
C ASP A 2 -24.99 7.82 -1.99
N ASN A 3 -24.70 9.10 -1.76
CA ASN A 3 -24.05 9.97 -2.72
C ASN A 3 -22.60 9.51 -2.93
N LEU A 4 -22.10 9.41 -4.17
CA LEU A 4 -20.68 9.09 -4.47
C LEU A 4 -19.70 9.91 -3.62
N ARG A 5 -20.11 11.13 -3.28
CA ARG A 5 -19.43 12.05 -2.37
C ARG A 5 -19.29 11.53 -0.94
N ASP A 6 -20.30 10.88 -0.38
CA ASP A 6 -20.25 10.33 0.98
C ASP A 6 -19.38 9.07 1.03
N ILE A 7 -19.39 8.27 -0.04
CA ILE A 7 -18.47 7.14 -0.23
C ILE A 7 -17.02 7.64 -0.34
N PHE A 8 -16.80 8.70 -1.11
CA PHE A 8 -15.50 9.35 -1.23
C PHE A 8 -15.02 9.89 0.14
N VAL A 9 -15.85 10.63 0.87
CA VAL A 9 -15.49 11.13 2.21
C VAL A 9 -15.26 9.99 3.20
N ALA A 10 -15.98 8.87 3.09
CA ALA A 10 -15.75 7.68 3.90
C ALA A 10 -14.36 7.09 3.63
N ALA A 11 -13.95 6.95 2.36
CA ALA A 11 -12.63 6.44 1.92
C ALA A 11 -11.43 7.12 2.59
N TYR A 12 -11.59 8.40 2.92
CA TYR A 12 -10.54 9.26 3.44
C TYR A 12 -10.51 9.38 4.97
N ARG A 13 -11.38 8.68 5.71
CA ARG A 13 -11.29 8.62 7.17
C ARG A 13 -10.01 7.91 7.59
N LEU A 14 -9.08 8.63 8.24
CA LEU A 14 -7.92 8.01 8.87
C LEU A 14 -8.30 7.32 10.20
N GLY A 15 -7.66 6.18 10.44
CA GLY A 15 -7.75 5.47 11.71
C GLY A 15 -7.10 6.22 12.88
N LYS A 16 -7.43 5.83 14.12
CA LYS A 16 -6.99 6.48 15.37
C LYS A 16 -5.53 6.18 15.76
N GLY A 17 -4.69 5.72 14.83
CA GLY A 17 -3.27 5.44 15.11
C GLY A 17 -2.48 6.71 15.42
N SER A 18 -1.51 6.61 16.34
CA SER A 18 -0.60 7.73 16.64
C SER A 18 0.28 8.06 15.43
N PHE A 19 0.22 9.32 14.99
CA PHE A 19 0.98 9.84 13.85
C PHE A 19 2.50 9.77 14.06
N VAL A 20 2.94 9.72 15.33
CA VAL A 20 4.34 9.59 15.71
C VAL A 20 4.91 8.27 15.20
N TYR A 21 4.18 7.14 15.34
CA TYR A 21 4.64 5.85 14.83
C TYR A 21 4.70 5.80 13.31
N TYR A 22 3.78 6.49 12.62
CA TYR A 22 3.80 6.58 11.16
C TYR A 22 5.01 7.38 10.67
N SER A 23 5.32 8.49 11.33
CA SER A 23 6.50 9.32 11.04
C SER A 23 7.81 8.59 11.34
N ALA A 24 7.91 7.94 12.49
CA ALA A 24 9.07 7.11 12.85
C ALA A 24 9.24 5.94 11.87
N GLY A 25 8.14 5.31 11.46
CA GLY A 25 8.15 4.26 10.44
C GLY A 25 8.67 4.75 9.09
N LEU A 26 8.22 5.90 8.61
CA LEU A 26 8.74 6.52 7.39
C LEU A 26 10.24 6.80 7.50
N CYS A 27 10.68 7.45 8.59
CA CYS A 27 12.09 7.74 8.80
C CYS A 27 12.93 6.45 8.82
N GLY A 28 12.44 5.41 9.51
CA GLY A 28 13.07 4.09 9.51
C GLY A 28 13.19 3.49 8.11
N LEU A 29 12.11 3.52 7.31
CA LEU A 29 12.12 3.05 5.93
C LEU A 29 13.10 3.82 5.04
N ILE A 30 13.18 5.15 5.17
CA ILE A 30 14.15 5.97 4.43
C ILE A 30 15.60 5.63 4.84
N ILE A 31 15.85 5.42 6.13
CA ILE A 31 17.18 4.99 6.63
C ILE A 31 17.54 3.61 6.05
N LEU A 32 16.62 2.65 6.09
CA LEU A 32 16.84 1.31 5.54
C LEU A 32 17.08 1.35 4.02
N LEU A 33 16.36 2.19 3.29
CA LEU A 33 16.56 2.41 1.86
C LEU A 33 17.96 2.98 1.57
N ARG A 34 18.45 3.88 2.43
CA ARG A 34 19.82 4.41 2.35
C ARG A 34 20.89 3.35 2.65
N ILE A 35 20.61 2.41 3.54
CA ILE A 35 21.53 1.29 3.84
C ILE A 35 21.63 0.35 2.64
N GLY A 36 20.50 0.02 2.01
CA GLY A 36 20.47 -0.73 0.76
C GLY A 36 19.12 -1.36 0.46
N ALA A 37 18.87 -1.60 -0.83
CA ALA A 37 17.60 -2.15 -1.33
C ALA A 37 17.22 -3.51 -0.72
N VAL A 38 18.21 -4.39 -0.47
CA VAL A 38 17.97 -5.69 0.15
C VAL A 38 17.50 -5.55 1.60
N VAL A 39 18.17 -4.69 2.38
CA VAL A 39 17.82 -4.43 3.78
C VAL A 39 16.43 -3.81 3.87
N PHE A 40 16.14 -2.85 3.00
CA PHE A 40 14.81 -2.28 2.84
C PHE A 40 13.75 -3.33 2.50
N GLY A 41 14.02 -4.19 1.51
CA GLY A 41 13.11 -5.25 1.07
C GLY A 41 12.78 -6.27 2.16
N VAL A 42 13.79 -6.70 2.91
CA VAL A 42 13.61 -7.59 4.07
C VAL A 42 12.75 -6.90 5.14
N ALA A 43 13.09 -5.67 5.49
CA ALA A 43 12.38 -4.93 6.52
C ALA A 43 10.91 -4.63 6.15
N ILE A 44 10.62 -4.29 4.89
CA ILE A 44 9.26 -3.98 4.46
C ILE A 44 8.39 -5.24 4.39
N GLY A 45 8.95 -6.39 4.03
CA GLY A 45 8.27 -7.70 4.11
C GLY A 45 7.89 -8.04 5.56
N LEU A 46 8.83 -7.87 6.50
CA LEU A 46 8.56 -8.08 7.93
C LEU A 46 7.53 -7.09 8.48
N ALA A 47 7.62 -5.81 8.10
CA ALA A 47 6.65 -4.80 8.49
C ALA A 47 5.25 -5.12 7.95
N ALA A 48 5.14 -5.58 6.69
CA ALA A 48 3.89 -6.00 6.09
C ALA A 48 3.26 -7.18 6.84
N VAL A 49 4.06 -8.17 7.24
CA VAL A 49 3.60 -9.28 8.11
C VAL A 49 3.12 -8.76 9.45
N LEU A 50 3.89 -7.90 10.13
CA LEU A 50 3.52 -7.39 11.45
C LEU A 50 2.18 -6.65 11.44
N MET A 51 1.93 -5.89 10.37
CA MET A 51 0.69 -5.14 10.18
C MET A 51 -0.46 -6.06 9.79
N ALA A 52 -0.25 -7.00 8.88
CA ALA A 52 -1.27 -7.94 8.44
C ALA A 52 -1.61 -9.03 9.48
N ALA A 53 -0.68 -9.37 10.38
CA ALA A 53 -0.90 -10.33 11.46
C ALA A 53 -2.01 -9.89 12.42
N ARG A 54 -2.27 -8.58 12.52
CA ARG A 54 -3.41 -8.03 13.28
C ARG A 54 -4.74 -8.36 12.62
N LEU A 55 -4.77 -8.41 11.28
CA LEU A 55 -5.97 -8.67 10.47
C LEU A 55 -6.22 -10.16 10.24
N ALA A 56 -5.21 -11.02 10.43
CA ALA A 56 -5.28 -12.44 10.11
C ALA A 56 -6.04 -13.27 11.16
N GLY A 57 -6.18 -12.77 12.39
CA GLY A 57 -6.93 -13.44 13.47
C GLY A 57 -6.17 -13.52 14.81
N PRO A 58 -6.82 -13.97 15.90
CA PRO A 58 -6.22 -14.08 17.21
C PRO A 58 -5.19 -15.22 17.35
N THR A 59 -5.33 -16.33 16.60
CA THR A 59 -4.50 -17.51 16.81
C THR A 59 -3.27 -17.56 15.88
N PHE A 60 -2.22 -18.26 16.32
CA PHE A 60 -1.00 -18.45 15.53
C PHE A 60 -1.26 -19.16 14.19
N PHE A 61 -2.13 -20.18 14.21
CA PHE A 61 -2.47 -20.96 13.01
C PHE A 61 -3.26 -20.15 11.97
N GLU A 62 -4.07 -19.17 12.39
CA GLU A 62 -4.76 -18.26 11.48
C GLU A 62 -3.81 -17.23 10.85
N ARG A 63 -2.76 -16.83 11.58
CA ARG A 63 -1.76 -15.84 11.12
C ARG A 63 -0.74 -16.40 10.16
N LEU A 64 -0.36 -17.66 10.33
CA LEU A 64 0.78 -18.26 9.64
C LEU A 64 0.61 -18.29 8.10
N PRO A 65 -0.52 -18.73 7.54
CA PRO A 65 -0.67 -18.82 6.09
C PRO A 65 -0.66 -17.45 5.38
N PRO A 66 -1.42 -16.42 5.82
CA PRO A 66 -1.32 -15.09 5.24
C PRO A 66 0.07 -14.48 5.37
N SER A 67 0.75 -14.68 6.51
CA SER A 67 2.10 -14.16 6.74
C SER A 67 3.12 -14.79 5.79
N ALA A 68 3.03 -16.10 5.56
CA ALA A 68 3.90 -16.81 4.62
C ALA A 68 3.71 -16.30 3.19
N PHE A 69 2.47 -16.09 2.75
CA PHE A 69 2.20 -15.50 1.44
C PHE A 69 2.73 -14.07 1.31
N ILE A 70 2.58 -13.24 2.36
CA ILE A 70 3.13 -11.88 2.35
C ILE A 70 4.65 -11.92 2.17
N LEU A 71 5.38 -12.75 2.93
CA LEU A 71 6.84 -12.82 2.81
C LEU A 71 7.26 -13.35 1.44
N LEU A 72 6.61 -14.42 0.97
CA LEU A 72 6.90 -15.01 -0.34
C LEU A 72 6.76 -13.97 -1.46
N VAL A 73 5.65 -13.23 -1.45
CA VAL A 73 5.35 -12.22 -2.47
C VAL A 73 6.17 -10.95 -2.26
N ALA A 74 6.41 -10.50 -1.04
CA ALA A 74 7.27 -9.35 -0.77
C ALA A 74 8.69 -9.59 -1.27
N TYR A 75 9.26 -10.77 -0.97
CA TYR A 75 10.63 -11.11 -1.33
C TYR A 75 10.80 -11.48 -2.80
N SER A 76 9.72 -11.80 -3.53
CA SER A 76 9.80 -11.94 -4.99
C SER A 76 10.26 -10.64 -5.67
N GLY A 77 10.05 -9.49 -5.04
CA GLY A 77 10.56 -8.21 -5.53
C GLY A 77 12.09 -8.10 -5.52
N LEU A 78 12.78 -8.90 -4.70
CA LEU A 78 14.26 -8.94 -4.67
C LEU A 78 14.85 -9.57 -5.94
N PHE A 79 14.08 -10.38 -6.67
CA PHE A 79 14.53 -10.95 -7.95
C PHE A 79 14.74 -9.89 -9.03
N ASN A 80 14.20 -8.68 -8.85
CA ASN A 80 14.27 -7.59 -9.84
C ASN A 80 13.70 -7.95 -11.24
N ASP A 81 12.99 -9.08 -11.34
CA ASP A 81 12.37 -9.57 -12.56
C ASP A 81 10.85 -9.61 -12.37
N PHE A 82 10.16 -8.77 -13.15
CA PHE A 82 8.70 -8.69 -13.14
C PHE A 82 8.03 -9.99 -13.57
N ARG A 83 8.65 -10.77 -14.45
CA ARG A 83 8.10 -12.06 -14.90
C ARG A 83 8.10 -13.04 -13.73
N LEU A 84 9.23 -13.15 -13.04
CA LEU A 84 9.35 -14.00 -11.85
C LEU A 84 8.42 -13.54 -10.72
N SER A 85 8.38 -12.23 -10.43
CA SER A 85 7.48 -11.70 -9.39
C SER A 85 6.00 -11.95 -9.74
N THR A 86 5.62 -11.75 -11.00
CA THR A 86 4.24 -12.00 -11.46
C THR A 86 3.89 -13.49 -11.38
N LEU A 87 4.82 -14.38 -11.71
CA LEU A 87 4.64 -15.83 -11.54
C LEU A 87 4.42 -16.21 -10.07
N VAL A 88 5.22 -15.65 -9.15
CA VAL A 88 5.08 -15.90 -7.71
C VAL A 88 3.74 -15.39 -7.19
N VAL A 89 3.33 -14.18 -7.58
CA VAL A 89 2.01 -13.61 -7.22
C VAL A 89 0.88 -14.50 -7.75
N THR A 90 0.95 -14.91 -9.02
CA THR A 90 -0.08 -15.75 -9.66
C THR A 90 -0.17 -17.11 -8.96
N ALA A 91 0.96 -17.74 -8.68
CA ALA A 91 1.01 -19.00 -7.93
C ALA A 91 0.43 -18.84 -6.52
N ALA A 92 0.70 -17.73 -5.83
CA ALA A 92 0.13 -17.44 -4.52
C ALA A 92 -1.39 -17.28 -4.57
N ILE A 93 -1.93 -16.58 -5.59
CA ILE A 93 -3.37 -16.45 -5.82
C ILE A 93 -4.01 -17.81 -6.05
N ILE A 94 -3.44 -18.63 -6.94
CA ILE A 94 -3.96 -19.98 -7.27
C ILE A 94 -3.88 -20.91 -6.05
N SER A 95 -2.88 -20.73 -5.18
CA SER A 95 -2.68 -21.55 -3.98
C SER A 95 -3.53 -21.11 -2.79
N THR A 96 -4.10 -19.90 -2.82
CA THR A 96 -4.90 -19.34 -1.71
C THR A 96 -6.13 -20.21 -1.37
N PRO A 97 -6.92 -20.72 -2.33
CA PRO A 97 -8.04 -21.62 -2.04
C PRO A 97 -7.61 -22.93 -1.39
N LEU A 98 -6.45 -23.49 -1.77
CA LEU A 98 -5.95 -24.75 -1.23
C LEU A 98 -5.65 -24.62 0.28
N ILE A 99 -5.01 -23.51 0.66
CA ILE A 99 -4.73 -23.19 2.06
C ILE A 99 -6.02 -22.88 2.83
N ALA A 100 -6.95 -22.14 2.22
CA ALA A 100 -8.24 -21.85 2.82
C ALA A 100 -9.07 -23.14 3.07
N ALA A 101 -8.91 -24.17 2.23
CA ALA A 101 -9.59 -25.45 2.40
C ALA A 101 -9.09 -26.23 3.64
N ILE A 102 -7.80 -26.16 3.96
CA ILE A 102 -7.19 -26.85 5.12
C ILE A 102 -7.77 -26.31 6.43
N ASP A 103 -8.03 -25.00 6.48
CA ASP A 103 -8.59 -24.33 7.65
C ASP A 103 -10.13 -24.41 7.71
N ASN A 104 -10.79 -24.98 6.69
CA ASN A 104 -12.24 -25.06 6.65
C ASN A 104 -12.76 -26.19 7.55
N ARG A 105 -12.95 -25.88 8.84
CA ARG A 105 -13.56 -26.78 9.84
C ARG A 105 -15.08 -26.96 9.67
N GLY A 106 -15.56 -26.99 8.43
CA GLY A 106 -16.91 -27.45 8.08
C GLY A 106 -18.07 -26.47 8.26
N SER A 107 -17.85 -25.18 8.57
CA SER A 107 -18.95 -24.24 8.86
C SER A 107 -19.08 -23.06 7.89
N ASN A 108 -18.07 -22.74 7.07
CA ASN A 108 -18.07 -21.59 6.17
C ASN A 108 -17.88 -22.02 4.72
N SER A 109 -18.43 -21.24 3.78
CA SER A 109 -18.17 -21.48 2.36
C SER A 109 -16.68 -21.28 2.06
N LEU A 110 -16.10 -22.19 1.29
CA LEU A 110 -14.69 -22.15 0.90
C LEU A 110 -14.32 -20.83 0.19
N LEU A 111 -15.27 -20.24 -0.55
CA LEU A 111 -15.13 -18.93 -1.16
C LEU A 111 -14.95 -17.80 -0.12
N LEU A 112 -15.72 -17.82 0.98
CA LEU A 112 -15.61 -16.82 2.04
C LEU A 112 -14.25 -16.92 2.75
N GLN A 113 -13.76 -18.14 2.98
CA GLN A 113 -12.48 -18.36 3.65
C GLN A 113 -11.29 -18.00 2.73
N THR A 114 -11.38 -18.34 1.45
CA THR A 114 -10.43 -17.90 0.41
C THR A 114 -10.37 -16.38 0.36
N ALA A 115 -11.52 -15.71 0.31
CA ALA A 115 -11.60 -14.26 0.32
C ALA A 115 -10.98 -13.66 1.59
N ARG A 116 -11.22 -14.27 2.77
CA ARG A 116 -10.64 -13.82 4.04
C ARG A 116 -9.11 -13.88 4.01
N VAL A 117 -8.54 -14.99 3.56
CA VAL A 117 -7.08 -15.16 3.42
C VAL A 117 -6.51 -14.15 2.42
N ALA A 118 -7.11 -14.07 1.23
CA ALA A 118 -6.68 -13.16 0.15
C ALA A 118 -6.70 -11.69 0.58
N LYS A 119 -7.74 -11.25 1.29
CA LYS A 119 -7.89 -9.87 1.78
C LYS A 119 -6.75 -9.43 2.70
N VAL A 120 -6.18 -10.36 3.45
CA VAL A 120 -5.09 -10.09 4.40
C VAL A 120 -3.75 -10.02 3.69
N TRP A 121 -3.42 -11.00 2.85
CA TRP A 121 -2.08 -11.08 2.26
C TRP A 121 -1.94 -10.27 0.97
N LEU A 122 -2.96 -10.21 0.12
CA LEU A 122 -2.82 -9.72 -1.25
C LEU A 122 -2.44 -8.23 -1.31
N PRO A 123 -3.12 -7.29 -0.62
CA PRO A 123 -2.76 -5.88 -0.69
C PRO A 123 -1.38 -5.60 -0.07
N ALA A 124 -1.10 -6.21 1.08
CA ALA A 124 0.16 -6.03 1.81
C ALA A 124 1.35 -6.64 1.06
N GLY A 125 1.19 -7.86 0.55
CA GLY A 125 2.19 -8.57 -0.24
C GLY A 125 2.49 -7.83 -1.54
N LEU A 126 1.47 -7.41 -2.30
CA LEU A 126 1.68 -6.65 -3.54
C LEU A 126 2.37 -5.31 -3.31
N ALA A 127 1.96 -4.55 -2.29
CA ALA A 127 2.61 -3.29 -1.95
C ALA A 127 4.08 -3.50 -1.55
N ALA A 128 4.37 -4.48 -0.68
CA ALA A 128 5.72 -4.80 -0.25
C ALA A 128 6.60 -5.28 -1.41
N SER A 129 6.08 -6.15 -2.27
CA SER A 129 6.77 -6.65 -3.47
C SER A 129 7.12 -5.51 -4.44
N SER A 130 6.16 -4.62 -4.66
CA SER A 130 6.30 -3.48 -5.58
C SER A 130 7.32 -2.47 -5.08
N LEU A 131 7.29 -2.16 -3.78
CA LEU A 131 8.27 -1.28 -3.15
C LEU A 131 9.66 -1.91 -3.08
N THR A 132 9.74 -3.22 -2.87
CA THR A 132 11.03 -3.95 -2.89
C THR A 132 11.64 -3.95 -4.28
N THR A 133 10.84 -4.25 -5.31
CA THR A 133 11.30 -4.19 -6.71
C THR A 133 11.76 -2.79 -7.08
N LEU A 134 10.98 -1.78 -6.70
CA LEU A 134 11.31 -0.40 -6.98
C LEU A 134 12.56 0.05 -6.20
N ALA A 135 12.79 -0.44 -4.98
CA ALA A 135 13.98 -0.12 -4.20
C ALA A 135 15.24 -0.66 -4.87
N VAL A 136 15.16 -1.82 -5.54
CA VAL A 136 16.29 -2.39 -6.28
C VAL A 136 16.55 -1.62 -7.58
N ARG A 137 15.50 -1.16 -8.27
CA ARG A 137 15.63 -0.47 -9.58
C ARG A 137 15.94 1.00 -9.47
N ASP A 138 15.21 1.69 -8.62
CA ASP A 138 15.24 3.14 -8.47
C ASP A 138 14.89 3.53 -7.02
N PRO A 139 15.90 3.48 -6.11
CA PRO A 139 15.72 3.87 -4.71
C PRO A 139 15.17 5.29 -4.55
N SER A 140 15.54 6.21 -5.45
CA SER A 140 15.12 7.61 -5.37
C SER A 140 13.62 7.76 -5.58
N SER A 141 13.06 6.99 -6.53
CA SER A 141 11.62 6.94 -6.78
C SER A 141 10.83 6.28 -5.64
N VAL A 142 11.38 5.26 -4.96
CA VAL A 142 10.78 4.72 -3.72
C VAL A 142 10.71 5.80 -2.64
N GLY A 143 11.83 6.49 -2.40
CA GLY A 143 11.91 7.53 -1.38
C GLY A 143 10.87 8.63 -1.65
N LEU A 144 10.78 9.10 -2.89
CA LEU A 144 9.79 10.08 -3.31
C LEU A 144 8.36 9.57 -3.09
N PHE A 145 8.05 8.35 -3.52
CA PHE A 145 6.72 7.75 -3.34
C PHE A 145 6.31 7.70 -1.86
N LEU A 146 7.19 7.21 -0.99
CA LEU A 146 6.93 7.12 0.46
C LEU A 146 6.65 8.50 1.07
N VAL A 147 7.42 9.52 0.68
CA VAL A 147 7.24 10.90 1.15
C VAL A 147 5.91 11.48 0.65
N LEU A 148 5.56 11.28 -0.61
CA LEU A 148 4.32 11.76 -1.20
C LEU A 148 3.09 11.16 -0.49
N VAL A 149 3.09 9.83 -0.28
CA VAL A 149 1.98 9.17 0.44
C VAL A 149 1.93 9.59 1.91
N TYR A 150 3.08 9.83 2.55
CA TYR A 150 3.11 10.37 3.91
C TYR A 150 2.46 11.76 4.00
N PHE A 151 2.86 12.70 3.14
CA PHE A 151 2.31 14.06 3.16
C PHE A 151 0.84 14.10 2.76
N HIS A 152 0.43 13.21 1.85
CA HIS A 152 -0.97 12.97 1.55
C HIS A 152 -1.75 12.64 2.83
N ASP A 153 -1.32 11.60 3.53
CA ASP A 153 -2.01 11.08 4.71
C ASP A 153 -1.94 12.05 5.90
N LEU A 154 -0.85 12.82 6.02
CA LEU A 154 -0.74 13.93 6.96
C LEU A 154 -1.76 15.02 6.66
N GLY A 155 -1.88 15.46 5.40
CA GLY A 155 -2.85 16.47 4.98
C GLY A 155 -4.28 16.09 5.35
N LEU A 156 -4.65 14.82 5.13
CA LEU A 156 -5.96 14.29 5.54
C LEU A 156 -6.19 14.38 7.05
N LYS A 157 -5.16 14.11 7.84
CA LYS A 157 -5.23 14.12 9.31
C LYS A 157 -5.34 15.54 9.86
N LEU A 158 -4.56 16.47 9.31
CA LEU A 158 -4.57 17.88 9.68
C LEU A 158 -5.91 18.55 9.33
N CYS A 159 -6.53 18.14 8.22
CA CYS A 159 -7.80 18.71 7.77
C CYS A 159 -9.03 17.95 8.31
N ALA A 160 -8.88 17.07 9.31
CA ALA A 160 -9.98 16.29 9.89
C ALA A 160 -10.97 17.10 10.77
N GLY A 161 -10.80 18.43 10.87
CA GLY A 161 -11.70 19.34 11.61
C GLY A 161 -13.14 19.33 11.11
N GLY A 162 -14.09 19.79 11.92
CA GLY A 162 -15.54 19.71 11.63
C GLY A 162 -16.00 20.48 10.38
N GLY A 163 -17.13 20.05 9.79
CA GLY A 163 -17.85 20.79 8.75
C GLY A 163 -17.26 20.69 7.34
N LEU A 164 -17.05 21.85 6.69
CA LEU A 164 -16.57 21.97 5.30
C LEU A 164 -15.11 21.52 5.15
N GLN A 165 -14.28 21.75 6.17
CA GLN A 165 -12.86 21.42 6.16
C GLN A 165 -12.62 19.91 6.00
N ARG A 166 -13.39 19.08 6.71
CA ARG A 166 -13.41 17.62 6.52
C ARG A 166 -13.77 17.18 5.10
N ARG A 167 -14.65 17.94 4.44
CA ARG A 167 -15.16 17.59 3.10
C ARG A 167 -14.14 17.92 2.01
N LEU A 168 -13.35 18.97 2.20
CA LEU A 168 -12.33 19.40 1.23
C LEU A 168 -10.93 18.83 1.54
N ALA A 169 -10.72 18.25 2.72
CA ALA A 169 -9.48 17.60 3.14
C ALA A 169 -8.86 16.68 2.07
N PRO A 170 -9.62 15.80 1.38
CA PRO A 170 -9.05 14.92 0.35
C PRO A 170 -8.49 15.70 -0.84
N LEU A 171 -9.21 16.73 -1.30
CA LEU A 171 -8.78 17.55 -2.43
C LEU A 171 -7.54 18.37 -2.06
N ALA A 172 -7.54 18.97 -0.87
CA ALA A 172 -6.40 19.73 -0.37
C ALA A 172 -5.15 18.86 -0.20
N ALA A 173 -5.28 17.66 0.37
CA ALA A 173 -4.19 16.70 0.50
C ALA A 173 -3.66 16.26 -0.87
N LEU A 174 -4.54 15.96 -1.82
CA LEU A 174 -4.15 15.61 -3.19
C LEU A 174 -3.40 16.75 -3.86
N CYS A 175 -3.94 17.97 -3.82
CA CYS A 175 -3.28 19.16 -4.38
C CYS A 175 -1.90 19.38 -3.76
N GLY A 176 -1.77 19.26 -2.44
CA GLY A 176 -0.48 19.39 -1.75
C GLY A 176 0.55 18.36 -2.24
N VAL A 177 0.13 17.12 -2.44
CA VAL A 177 1.00 16.04 -2.96
C VAL A 177 1.41 16.29 -4.40
N LEU A 178 0.49 16.78 -5.24
CA LEU A 178 0.81 17.13 -6.62
C LEU A 178 1.80 18.30 -6.71
N VAL A 179 1.65 19.30 -5.83
CA VAL A 179 2.62 20.40 -5.70
C VAL A 179 3.97 19.87 -5.23
N LEU A 180 4.01 18.98 -4.22
CA LEU A 180 5.25 18.34 -3.76
C LEU A 180 5.91 17.53 -4.88
N LEU A 181 5.15 16.76 -5.64
CA LEU A 181 5.66 16.03 -6.82
C LEU A 181 6.25 17.00 -7.84
N TRP A 182 5.52 18.04 -8.22
CA TRP A 182 6.02 19.05 -9.16
C TRP A 182 7.31 19.71 -8.67
N THR A 183 7.35 20.16 -7.42
CA THR A 183 8.55 20.77 -6.84
C THR A 183 9.73 19.81 -6.84
N SER A 184 9.52 18.53 -6.48
CA SER A 184 10.58 17.52 -6.49
C SER A 184 11.22 17.29 -7.86
N ILE A 185 10.43 17.39 -8.93
CA ILE A 185 10.88 17.30 -10.32
C ILE A 185 11.69 18.55 -10.70
N GLN A 186 11.21 19.74 -10.32
CA GLN A 186 11.89 21.01 -10.64
C GLN A 186 13.25 21.16 -9.96
N ILE A 187 13.41 20.62 -8.74
CA ILE A 187 14.68 20.65 -8.00
C ILE A 187 15.59 19.44 -8.32
N SER A 188 15.25 18.64 -9.33
CA SER A 188 16.01 17.45 -9.78
C SER A 188 16.30 16.42 -8.69
N VAL A 189 15.44 16.34 -7.68
CA VAL A 189 15.51 15.30 -6.62
C VAL A 189 14.85 14.00 -7.09
N SER A 190 14.03 14.07 -8.15
CA SER A 190 13.36 12.94 -8.78
C SER A 190 14.00 12.60 -10.13
N PRO A 191 14.16 11.31 -10.48
CA PRO A 191 14.54 10.88 -11.83
C PRO A 191 13.41 11.03 -12.85
N ILE A 192 12.21 11.43 -12.41
CA ILE A 192 11.04 11.65 -13.25
C ILE A 192 11.23 12.93 -14.07
N SER A 193 11.05 12.82 -15.39
CA SER A 193 11.16 14.00 -16.27
C SER A 193 9.93 14.91 -16.13
N PRO A 194 10.05 16.24 -16.36
CA PRO A 194 8.91 17.15 -16.35
C PRO A 194 7.77 16.75 -17.29
N GLN A 195 8.08 16.09 -18.41
CA GLN A 195 7.10 15.59 -19.38
C GLN A 195 6.25 14.44 -18.81
N GLN A 196 6.81 13.67 -17.87
CA GLN A 196 6.14 12.53 -17.23
C GLN A 196 5.29 12.95 -16.01
N TYR A 197 5.34 14.20 -15.57
CA TYR A 197 4.60 14.70 -14.40
C TYR A 197 3.13 14.28 -14.42
N TRP A 198 2.44 14.48 -15.54
CA TRP A 198 1.01 14.20 -15.67
C TRP A 198 0.69 12.72 -15.49
N LEU A 199 1.57 11.81 -15.93
CA LEU A 199 1.40 10.38 -15.71
C LEU A 199 1.42 10.06 -14.22
N PHE A 200 2.45 10.50 -13.51
CA PHE A 200 2.61 10.24 -12.07
C PHE A 200 1.55 10.95 -11.22
N ALA A 201 1.13 12.15 -11.62
CA ALA A 201 0.01 12.87 -11.03
C ALA A 201 -1.31 12.09 -11.15
N CYS A 202 -1.60 11.55 -12.34
CA CYS A 202 -2.77 10.70 -12.56
C CYS A 202 -2.69 9.39 -11.77
N VAL A 203 -1.52 8.75 -11.74
CA VAL A 203 -1.30 7.53 -10.94
C VAL A 203 -1.61 7.78 -9.47
N LEU A 204 -1.05 8.80 -8.85
CA LEU A 204 -1.34 9.12 -7.44
C LEU A 204 -2.80 9.57 -7.25
N GLY A 205 -3.30 10.43 -8.15
CA GLY A 205 -4.65 10.97 -8.16
C GLY A 205 -5.75 9.92 -8.18
N ILE A 206 -5.51 8.80 -8.86
CA ILE A 206 -6.47 7.68 -8.98
C ILE A 206 -6.14 6.60 -7.96
N ALA A 207 -4.87 6.21 -7.82
CA ALA A 207 -4.51 5.02 -7.07
C ALA A 207 -4.69 5.15 -5.57
N ILE A 208 -4.45 6.34 -5.01
CA ILE A 208 -4.65 6.58 -3.57
C ILE A 208 -6.14 6.47 -3.20
N PRO A 209 -7.08 7.18 -3.85
CA PRO A 209 -8.50 7.02 -3.55
C PRO A 209 -9.01 5.61 -3.83
N LEU A 210 -8.58 4.98 -4.93
CA LEU A 210 -9.07 3.67 -5.33
C LEU A 210 -8.52 2.56 -4.42
N GLY A 211 -7.25 2.66 -3.99
CA GLY A 211 -6.66 1.80 -2.96
C GLY A 211 -7.36 1.91 -1.62
N ARG A 212 -7.69 3.14 -1.20
CA ARG A 212 -8.48 3.40 0.03
C ARG A 212 -9.89 2.80 -0.05
N LEU A 213 -10.59 2.99 -1.17
CA LEU A 213 -11.91 2.41 -1.41
C LEU A 213 -11.88 0.88 -1.38
N ALA A 214 -10.93 0.27 -2.12
CA ALA A 214 -10.77 -1.18 -2.14
C ALA A 214 -10.52 -1.73 -0.72
N THR A 215 -9.61 -1.10 0.03
CA THR A 215 -9.29 -1.53 1.40
C THR A 215 -10.50 -1.41 2.34
N GLN A 216 -11.36 -0.40 2.16
CA GLN A 216 -12.59 -0.25 2.94
C GLN A 216 -13.69 -1.26 2.60
N LEU A 217 -13.79 -1.67 1.33
CA LEU A 217 -14.71 -2.72 0.92
C LEU A 217 -14.23 -4.10 1.38
N LEU A 218 -12.92 -4.28 1.52
CA LEU A 218 -12.30 -5.55 1.84
C LEU A 218 -12.19 -5.79 3.37
N ILE A 219 -11.85 -4.78 4.17
CA ILE A 219 -11.66 -4.86 5.63
C ILE A 219 -12.95 -4.42 6.35
N VAL A 220 -13.53 -5.30 7.17
CA VAL A 220 -14.78 -5.06 7.91
C VAL A 220 -14.66 -3.82 8.84
N ARG A 221 -15.75 -3.08 8.92
CA ARG A 221 -15.94 -1.74 9.53
C ARG A 221 -15.41 -1.54 10.96
N ASP A 222 -15.14 -2.59 11.74
CA ASP A 222 -14.65 -2.50 13.12
C ASP A 222 -13.12 -2.43 13.25
N GLU A 223 -12.36 -2.99 12.30
CA GLU A 223 -10.89 -2.94 12.27
C GLU A 223 -10.33 -1.77 11.44
N GLN A 224 -11.22 -0.87 11.01
CA GLN A 224 -10.96 0.37 10.28
C GLN A 224 -9.97 1.33 10.98
N ARG A 225 -9.49 0.97 12.18
CA ARG A 225 -8.53 1.70 13.01
C ARG A 225 -7.10 1.69 12.45
N ASP A 226 -6.74 0.76 11.57
CA ASP A 226 -5.36 0.57 11.08
C ASP A 226 -5.20 0.78 9.54
N LEU A 227 -6.02 1.63 8.91
CA LEU A 227 -5.98 1.93 7.45
C LEU A 227 -4.78 2.78 6.97
N LEU A 228 -3.66 2.86 7.72
CA LEU A 228 -2.47 3.61 7.28
C LEU A 228 -1.83 3.02 6.01
N HIS A 229 -2.11 1.74 5.72
CA HIS A 229 -1.57 1.04 4.55
C HIS A 229 -2.48 1.11 3.32
N ALA A 230 -3.70 1.64 3.45
CA ALA A 230 -4.70 1.63 2.39
C ALA A 230 -4.29 2.50 1.19
N SER A 231 -3.57 3.60 1.42
CA SER A 231 -3.00 4.44 0.36
C SER A 231 -1.94 3.71 -0.45
N HIS A 232 -1.22 2.76 0.16
CA HIS A 232 -0.11 2.04 -0.45
C HIS A 232 -0.57 0.84 -1.28
N ALA A 233 -1.71 0.23 -0.93
CA ALA A 233 -2.21 -1.02 -1.52
C ALA A 233 -2.27 -1.02 -3.04
N LEU A 234 -2.73 0.09 -3.64
CA LEU A 234 -2.82 0.24 -5.10
C LEU A 234 -1.81 1.24 -5.65
N ALA A 235 -1.43 2.26 -4.86
CA ALA A 235 -0.49 3.27 -5.32
C ALA A 235 0.92 2.72 -5.50
N ALA A 236 1.39 1.82 -4.63
CA ALA A 236 2.71 1.21 -4.77
C ALA A 236 2.86 0.38 -6.07
N PRO A 237 1.98 -0.60 -6.38
CA PRO A 237 2.12 -1.36 -7.62
C PRO A 237 1.97 -0.51 -8.88
N LEU A 238 1.05 0.47 -8.90
CA LEU A 238 0.87 1.33 -10.07
C LEU A 238 2.03 2.32 -10.25
N TRP A 239 2.57 2.87 -9.16
CA TRP A 239 3.76 3.69 -9.21
C TRP A 239 4.97 2.91 -9.72
N THR A 240 5.21 1.71 -9.17
CA THR A 240 6.28 0.82 -9.64
C THR A 240 6.12 0.48 -11.12
N ALA A 241 4.91 0.15 -11.57
CA ALA A 241 4.65 -0.12 -12.99
C ALA A 241 4.94 1.09 -13.88
N ALA A 242 4.54 2.30 -13.47
CA ALA A 242 4.79 3.52 -14.23
C ALA A 242 6.30 3.80 -14.38
N VAL A 243 7.07 3.67 -13.29
CA VAL A 243 8.54 3.84 -13.33
C VAL A 243 9.18 2.83 -14.28
N VAL A 244 8.73 1.57 -14.23
CA VAL A 244 9.33 0.49 -15.01
C VAL A 244 9.04 0.62 -16.49
N VAL A 245 7.81 1.00 -16.85
CA VAL A 245 7.44 1.24 -18.25
C VAL A 245 8.20 2.42 -18.83
N LEU A 246 8.49 3.44 -18.03
CA LEU A 246 9.23 4.64 -18.46
C LEU A 246 10.76 4.47 -18.45
N ALA A 247 11.27 3.44 -17.78
CA ALA A 247 12.70 3.09 -17.76
C ALA A 247 13.08 2.07 -18.86
N LEU A 248 12.11 1.64 -19.68
CA LEU A 248 12.28 0.84 -20.89
C LEU A 248 12.33 1.75 -22.12
#